data_AF-A0A945DVF0-F1
#
_entry.id   AF-A0A945DVF0-F1
#
_cell.length_a   1.000
_cell.length_b   1.000
_cell.length_c   1.000
_cell.angle_alpha   90.00
_cell.angle_beta   90.00
_cell.angle_gamma   90.00
#
_symmetry.space_group_name_H-M   'P 1'
#
loop_
_entity.id
_entity.type
_entity.pdbx_description
1 polymer ?
#
loop_
_entity_poly.entity_id
_entity_poly.type
_entity_poly.pdbx_seq_one_letter_code
_entity_poly.pdbx_strand_id
1 'polypeptide(L)'
;VYYEAARLATGSRWQHFWHVTLPQLRPVLLFVAVYLVVDGFSLFSGAFVLLGGSGGTADAGLLTVTYVFQKMRFFEYGTASAISISLLPLMIFALSGLLFLRRRTA
;
A
#
# COMPACT_ATOMS: atom_id res chain seq x y z
N VAL A 1 -16.95 -16.32 -23.28
CA VAL A 1 -16.05 -17.50 -23.38
C VAL A 1 -15.63 -18.08 -22.02
N TYR A 2 -14.70 -17.49 -21.23
CA TYR A 2 -14.26 -18.13 -19.95
C TYR A 2 -15.36 -18.27 -18.88
N TYR A 3 -16.26 -17.28 -18.76
CA TYR A 3 -17.35 -17.31 -17.77
C TYR A 3 -18.45 -18.33 -18.13
N GLU A 4 -18.60 -18.65 -19.42
CA GLU A 4 -19.58 -19.62 -19.92
C GLU A 4 -19.06 -21.05 -19.76
N ALA A 5 -17.76 -21.28 -19.97
CA ALA A 5 -17.12 -22.57 -19.71
C ALA A 5 -17.11 -22.93 -18.20
N ALA A 6 -16.97 -21.92 -17.34
CA ALA A 6 -17.08 -22.05 -15.89
C ALA A 6 -18.49 -22.47 -15.45
N ARG A 7 -19.55 -21.90 -16.04
CA ARG A 7 -20.95 -22.31 -15.74
C ARG A 7 -21.26 -23.76 -16.09
N LEU A 8 -20.52 -24.36 -17.03
CA LEU A 8 -20.64 -25.77 -17.40
C LEU A 8 -19.91 -26.70 -16.40
N ALA A 9 -18.97 -26.18 -15.60
CA ALA A 9 -18.29 -26.95 -14.56
C ALA A 9 -19.11 -26.94 -13.26
N THR A 10 -19.49 -28.11 -12.78
CA THR A 10 -20.20 -28.34 -11.50
C THR A 10 -19.29 -28.08 -10.28
N GLY A 11 -18.74 -26.88 -10.15
CA GLY A 11 -17.88 -26.45 -9.04
C GLY A 11 -18.58 -25.41 -8.14
N SER A 12 -18.44 -25.57 -6.81
CA SER A 12 -18.96 -24.64 -5.80
C SER A 12 -18.65 -23.17 -6.14
N ARG A 13 -19.56 -22.25 -5.81
CA ARG A 13 -19.39 -20.79 -6.04
C ARG A 13 -18.05 -20.27 -5.50
N TRP A 14 -17.57 -20.86 -4.41
CA TRP A 14 -16.29 -20.49 -3.81
C TRP A 14 -15.10 -20.95 -4.66
N GLN A 15 -15.16 -22.14 -5.24
CA GLN A 15 -14.12 -22.67 -6.11
C GLN A 15 -14.01 -21.84 -7.40
N HIS A 16 -15.14 -21.40 -7.94
CA HIS A 16 -15.22 -20.47 -9.07
C HIS A 16 -14.57 -19.11 -8.77
N PHE A 17 -14.82 -18.54 -7.59
CA PHE A 17 -14.21 -17.26 -7.19
C PHE A 17 -12.69 -17.36 -7.14
N TRP A 18 -12.13 -18.39 -6.48
CA TRP A 18 -10.68 -18.55 -6.32
C TRP A 18 -9.93 -18.96 -7.58
N HIS A 19 -10.55 -19.77 -8.47
CA HIS A 19 -9.88 -20.34 -9.64
C HIS A 19 -10.19 -19.63 -10.96
N VAL A 20 -11.28 -18.87 -11.05
CA VAL A 20 -11.68 -18.17 -12.29
C VAL A 20 -11.67 -16.66 -12.09
N THR A 21 -12.36 -16.14 -11.09
CA THR A 21 -12.49 -14.69 -10.90
C THR A 21 -11.21 -14.04 -10.38
N LEU A 22 -10.62 -14.59 -9.31
CA LEU A 22 -9.40 -14.06 -8.69
C LEU A 22 -8.19 -14.07 -9.65
N PRO A 23 -7.94 -15.14 -10.43
CA PRO A 23 -6.80 -15.17 -11.36
C PRO A 23 -6.97 -14.19 -12.53
N GLN A 24 -8.19 -14.00 -13.02
CA GLN A 24 -8.49 -13.03 -14.07
C GLN A 24 -8.29 -11.58 -13.60
N LEU A 25 -8.49 -11.30 -12.31
CA LEU A 25 -8.26 -9.99 -11.71
C LEU A 25 -6.80 -9.73 -11.29
N ARG A 26 -5.92 -10.74 -11.30
CA ARG A 26 -4.50 -10.60 -10.93
C ARG A 26 -3.78 -9.35 -11.48
N PRO A 27 -3.89 -9.00 -12.77
CA PRO A 27 -3.20 -7.81 -13.28
C PRO A 27 -3.75 -6.50 -12.70
N VAL A 28 -5.06 -6.41 -12.46
CA VAL A 28 -5.70 -5.23 -11.85
C VAL A 28 -5.36 -5.15 -10.35
N LEU A 29 -5.41 -6.29 -9.65
CA LEU A 29 -5.04 -6.38 -8.23
C LEU A 29 -3.59 -5.94 -7.99
N LEU A 30 -2.69 -6.18 -8.93
CA LEU A 30 -1.31 -5.70 -8.86
C LEU A 30 -1.19 -4.20 -8.94
N PHE A 31 -1.89 -3.59 -9.89
CA PHE A 31 -1.94 -2.14 -10.01
C PHE A 31 -2.50 -1.52 -8.72
N VAL A 32 -3.62 -2.05 -8.23
CA VAL A 32 -4.26 -1.59 -6.99
C VAL A 32 -3.34 -1.79 -5.78
N ALA A 33 -2.63 -2.92 -5.69
CA ALA A 33 -1.71 -3.18 -4.60
C ALA A 33 -0.53 -2.19 -4.59
N VAL A 34 0.10 -1.95 -5.75
CA VAL A 34 1.17 -0.96 -5.88
C VAL A 34 0.67 0.44 -5.53
N TYR A 35 -0.50 0.80 -6.04
CA TYR A 35 -1.14 2.07 -5.73
C TYR A 35 -1.42 2.22 -4.23
N LEU A 36 -2.01 1.22 -3.58
CA LEU A 36 -2.28 1.21 -2.14
C LEU A 36 -1.02 1.32 -1.29
N VAL A 37 0.09 0.72 -1.72
CA VAL A 37 1.37 0.87 -1.04
C VAL A 37 1.83 2.32 -1.09
N VAL A 38 1.81 2.95 -2.26
CA VAL A 38 2.21 4.36 -2.44
C VAL A 38 1.27 5.32 -1.69
N ASP A 39 -0.04 5.09 -1.78
CA ASP A 39 -1.08 5.87 -1.10
C ASP A 39 -0.93 5.74 0.43
N GLY A 40 -0.61 4.53 0.92
CA GLY A 40 -0.36 4.25 2.32
C GLY A 40 0.77 5.08 2.93
N PHE A 41 1.85 5.30 2.19
CA PHE A 41 2.94 6.19 2.62
C PHE A 41 2.56 7.67 2.59
N SER A 42 1.51 8.05 1.85
CA SER A 42 1.04 9.43 1.66
C SER A 42 -0.19 9.78 2.51
N LEU A 43 -0.61 8.90 3.42
CA LEU A 43 -1.83 8.99 4.25
C LEU A 43 -1.76 10.06 5.37
N PHE A 44 -1.36 11.29 5.04
CA PHE A 44 -1.28 12.38 6.01
C PHE A 44 -2.66 12.78 6.55
N SER A 45 -3.61 13.04 5.65
CA SER A 45 -4.92 13.61 6.03
C SER A 45 -5.66 12.71 7.02
N GLY A 46 -5.75 11.41 6.72
CA GLY A 46 -6.42 10.44 7.59
C GLY A 46 -5.78 10.36 8.98
N ALA A 47 -4.45 10.22 9.04
CA ALA A 47 -3.76 10.13 10.32
C ALA A 47 -3.78 11.44 11.11
N PHE A 48 -3.67 12.59 10.44
CA PHE A 48 -3.72 13.88 11.10
C PHE A 48 -5.10 14.17 11.70
N VAL A 49 -6.18 13.89 10.96
CA VAL A 49 -7.55 14.07 11.45
C VAL A 49 -7.83 13.16 12.65
N LEU A 50 -7.37 11.91 12.60
CA LEU A 50 -7.62 10.93 13.67
C LEU A 50 -6.77 11.15 14.91
N LEU A 51 -5.52 11.59 14.75
CA LEU A 51 -4.51 11.58 15.81
C LEU A 51 -3.98 12.98 16.16
N GLY A 52 -4.57 14.04 15.59
CA GLY A 52 -4.24 15.45 15.88
C GLY A 52 -2.80 15.84 15.57
N GLY A 53 -2.07 14.99 14.83
CA GLY A 53 -0.67 15.16 14.55
C GLY A 53 0.31 14.65 15.61
N SER A 54 -0.14 14.03 16.72
CA SER A 54 0.76 13.45 17.74
C SER A 54 1.00 11.95 17.57
N GLY A 55 0.26 11.27 16.69
CA GLY A 55 0.36 9.81 16.56
C GLY A 55 -0.42 9.02 17.63
N GLY A 56 -1.23 9.68 18.46
CA GLY A 56 -2.05 9.04 19.48
C GLY A 56 -1.28 8.70 20.77
N THR A 57 -1.80 7.73 21.54
CA THR A 57 -1.16 7.29 22.80
C THR A 57 0.15 6.58 22.51
N ALA A 58 1.25 7.04 23.11
CA ALA A 58 2.58 6.45 22.96
C ALA A 58 3.05 6.29 21.50
N ASP A 59 2.68 7.24 20.63
CA ASP A 59 3.06 7.26 19.20
C ASP A 59 2.61 6.02 18.39
N ALA A 60 1.64 5.26 18.87
CA ALA A 60 1.20 4.00 18.27
C ALA A 60 0.67 4.13 16.83
N GLY A 61 0.19 5.32 16.45
CA GLY A 61 -0.28 5.65 15.10
C GLY A 61 0.57 6.73 14.41
N LEU A 62 1.79 6.97 14.87
CA LEU A 62 2.65 7.99 14.28
C LEU A 62 3.14 7.55 12.89
N LEU A 63 2.54 8.13 11.84
CA LEU A 63 3.01 7.95 10.47
C LEU A 63 4.21 8.84 10.18
N THR A 64 5.06 8.39 9.25
CA THR A 64 6.27 9.14 8.87
C THR A 64 5.96 10.54 8.35
N VAL A 65 4.88 10.71 7.58
CA VAL A 65 4.47 12.04 7.09
C VAL A 65 4.02 12.95 8.24
N THR A 66 3.33 12.41 9.24
CA THR A 66 2.93 13.16 10.44
C THR A 66 4.16 13.56 11.27
N TYR A 67 5.17 12.70 11.35
CA TYR A 67 6.43 13.00 12.02
C TYR A 67 7.22 14.12 11.31
N VAL A 68 7.31 14.08 9.98
CA VAL A 68 7.90 15.18 9.18
C VAL A 68 7.18 16.50 9.46
N PHE A 69 5.85 16.47 9.53
CA PHE A 69 5.04 17.65 9.84
C PHE A 69 5.33 18.19 11.25
N GLN A 70 5.46 17.32 12.26
CA GLN A 70 5.88 17.74 13.61
C GLN A 70 7.25 18.43 13.57
N LYS A 71 8.23 17.86 12.88
CA LYS A 71 9.57 18.43 12.75
C LYS A 71 9.58 19.80 12.07
N MET A 72 8.74 19.99 11.05
CA MET A 72 8.54 21.31 10.45
C MET A 72 7.94 22.32 11.44
N ARG A 73 7.02 21.91 12.32
CA ARG A 73 6.45 22.80 13.35
C ARG A 73 7.47 23.26 14.39
N PHE A 74 8.50 22.46 14.65
CA PHE A 74 9.63 22.83 15.52
C PHE A 74 10.77 23.56 14.80
N PHE A 75 10.52 24.06 13.58
CA PHE A 75 11.52 24.73 12.73
C PHE A 75 12.72 23.85 12.34
N GLU A 76 12.64 22.53 12.51
CA GLU A 76 13.67 21.56 12.10
C GLU A 76 13.50 21.13 10.63
N TYR A 77 13.57 22.09 9.70
CA TYR A 77 13.38 21.82 8.26
C TYR A 77 14.46 20.90 7.66
N GLY A 78 15.70 20.95 8.19
CA GLY A 78 16.78 20.06 7.76
C GLY A 78 16.48 18.60 8.07
N THR A 79 16.01 18.31 9.29
CA THR A 79 15.61 16.97 9.71
C THR A 79 14.38 16.49 8.92
N ALA A 80 13.39 17.36 8.75
CA ALA A 80 12.17 17.07 8.00
C ALA A 80 12.46 16.71 6.52
N SER A 81 13.37 17.45 5.87
CA SER A 81 13.76 17.18 4.48
C SER A 81 14.61 15.93 4.34
N ALA A 82 15.54 15.67 5.27
CA ALA A 82 16.33 14.44 5.31
C ALA A 82 15.44 13.18 5.42
N ILE A 83 14.45 13.20 6.32
CA ILE A 83 13.49 12.10 6.46
C ILE A 83 12.68 11.91 5.17
N SER A 84 12.16 12.98 4.59
CA SER A 84 11.35 12.92 3.37
C SER A 84 12.14 12.34 2.19
N ILE A 85 13.39 12.78 2.00
CA ILE A 85 14.27 12.28 0.93
C ILE A 85 14.67 10.83 1.18
N SER A 86 14.90 10.44 2.44
CA SER A 86 15.25 9.05 2.79
C SER A 86 14.10 8.05 2.53
N LEU A 87 12.86 8.53 2.49
CA LEU A 87 11.69 7.69 2.20
C LEU A 87 11.66 7.19 0.75
N LEU A 88 12.17 7.99 -0.20
CA LEU A 88 12.19 7.65 -1.62
C LEU A 88 12.93 6.34 -1.94
N PRO A 89 14.21 6.14 -1.56
CA PRO A 89 14.90 4.88 -1.84
C PRO A 89 14.24 3.69 -1.13
N LEU A 90 13.65 3.90 0.04
CA LEU A 90 12.92 2.88 0.80
C LEU A 90 11.65 2.42 0.05
N MET A 91 10.90 3.38 -0.52
CA MET A 91 9.73 3.10 -1.34
C MET A 91 10.10 2.41 -2.65
N ILE A 92 11.18 2.83 -3.31
CA ILE A 92 11.69 2.18 -4.53
C ILE A 92 12.10 0.73 -4.22
N PHE A 93 12.78 0.50 -3.10
CA PHE A 93 13.17 -0.84 -2.66
C PHE A 93 11.93 -1.71 -2.40
N ALA A 94 10.91 -1.19 -1.71
CA ALA A 94 9.67 -1.92 -1.44
C ALA A 94 8.91 -2.28 -2.72
N LEU A 95 8.73 -1.34 -3.66
CA LEU A 95 8.10 -1.61 -4.96
C LEU A 95 8.92 -2.63 -5.77
N SER A 96 10.25 -2.47 -5.79
CA SER A 96 11.14 -3.37 -6.52
C SER A 96 11.06 -4.79 -5.97
N GLY A 97 10.98 -4.95 -4.64
CA GLY A 97 10.73 -6.22 -3.97
C GLY A 97 9.39 -6.84 -4.37
N LEU A 98 8.30 -6.08 -4.31
CA LEU A 98 6.96 -6.54 -4.70
C LEU A 98 6.94 -7.05 -6.16
N LEU A 99 7.56 -6.31 -7.07
CA LEU A 99 7.67 -6.67 -8.48
C LEU A 99 8.59 -7.89 -8.69
N PHE A 100 9.66 -8.03 -7.90
CA PHE A 100 10.59 -9.16 -7.97
C PHE A 100 9.97 -10.46 -7.46
N LEU A 101 9.24 -10.44 -6.34
CA LEU A 101 8.52 -11.62 -5.84
C LEU A 101 7.51 -12.12 -6.88
N ARG A 102 6.87 -11.22 -7.61
CA ARG A 102 5.97 -11.58 -8.72
C ARG A 102 6.71 -12.27 -9.87
N ARG A 103 7.90 -11.78 -10.27
CA ARG A 103 8.71 -12.43 -11.33
C ARG A 103 9.09 -13.87 -10.99
N ARG A 104 9.20 -14.22 -9.71
CA ARG A 104 9.47 -15.61 -9.27
C ARG A 104 8.23 -16.50 -9.20
N THR A 105 7.02 -15.93 -9.26
CA THR A 105 5.75 -16.67 -9.13
C THR A 105 5.00 -16.78 -10.46
N ALA A 106 5.60 -16.32 -11.56
CA ALA A 106 5.15 -16.50 -12.94
C ALA A 106 6.05 -17.54 -13.62
#